data_AF-A0A501XA07-F1
#
_entry.id   AF-A0A501XA07-F1
#
_cell.length_a   1.000
_cell.length_b   1.000
_cell.length_c   1.000
_cell.angle_alpha   90.00
_cell.angle_beta   90.00
_cell.angle_gamma   90.00
#
_symmetry.space_group_name_H-M   'P 1'
#
loop_
_entity.id
_entity.type
_entity.pdbx_description
1 polymer ?
#
loop_
_entity_poly.entity_id
_entity_poly.type
_entity_poly.pdbx_seq_one_letter_code
_entity_poly.pdbx_strand_id
1 'polypeptide(L)'
;MQNETVKPKSLFPFKSNDKKRLATFWVGVTILIILFSTFVASWPSTASDMYNNINNLKPETIKDLINKGVFPSISGGLLQVRFTFTYITNILAGVSLITYAAMPKHLWTKRMLFLSNVYISITFIVFWSVIIPFVFTTPHFWSFLKANAAWIALTIPVHFLNPLIAIIMFIINRKNLVVSHRTMLYSFLMMISYWLFALLLFVSGIRVAELFLNQATPEQQSNITGIDSIYLQTQVIIYPFLNFSHPMGYAGDNVAIKTIINILIPISGSLLCIGLAYFWKGVCHIKIYNKKDLLKPEFKSNNKPLFDK
;
A
#
# COMPACT_ATOMS: atom_id res chain seq x y z
N MET A 1 25.96 38.35 -32.88
CA MET A 1 25.78 37.54 -31.66
C MET A 1 24.45 37.92 -31.04
N GLN A 2 23.40 37.12 -31.24
CA GLN A 2 22.12 37.34 -30.57
C GLN A 2 22.25 36.90 -29.12
N ASN A 3 22.02 37.82 -28.19
CA ASN A 3 21.88 37.53 -26.76
C ASN A 3 20.64 36.65 -26.58
N GLU A 4 20.82 35.34 -26.49
CA GLU A 4 19.77 34.45 -25.99
C GLU A 4 19.45 34.87 -24.56
N THR A 5 18.29 35.50 -24.39
CA THR A 5 17.74 35.81 -23.08
C THR A 5 17.54 34.51 -22.32
N VAL A 6 18.42 34.27 -21.34
CA VAL A 6 18.34 33.11 -20.44
C VAL A 6 16.99 33.19 -19.72
N LYS A 7 16.01 32.43 -20.20
CA LYS A 7 14.69 32.36 -19.58
C LYS A 7 14.88 31.96 -18.11
N PRO A 8 14.28 32.72 -17.16
CA PRO A 8 14.45 32.44 -15.74
C PRO A 8 14.04 30.99 -15.47
N LYS A 9 14.93 30.23 -14.83
CA LYS A 9 14.62 28.88 -14.35
C LYS A 9 13.39 29.00 -13.45
N SER A 10 12.23 28.53 -13.90
CA SER A 10 11.04 28.59 -13.07
C SER A 10 11.28 27.74 -11.83
N LEU A 11 11.26 28.41 -10.68
CA LEU A 11 11.69 27.84 -9.40
C LEU A 11 10.77 26.73 -8.90
N PHE A 12 9.57 26.58 -9.48
CA PHE A 12 8.56 25.60 -9.04
C PHE A 12 7.70 25.10 -10.21
N PRO A 13 7.23 23.84 -10.20
CA PRO A 13 6.46 23.22 -11.29
C PRO A 13 5.17 23.97 -11.67
N PHE A 14 4.64 24.86 -10.80
CA PHE A 14 3.41 25.64 -11.06
C PHE A 14 3.50 26.59 -12.26
N LYS A 15 4.71 26.98 -12.68
CA LYS A 15 4.94 27.81 -13.88
C LYS A 15 5.92 27.13 -14.85
N SER A 16 5.70 25.84 -15.12
CA SER A 16 6.48 25.14 -16.14
C SER A 16 5.73 25.13 -17.48
N ASN A 17 6.41 25.51 -18.56
CA ASN A 17 5.87 25.37 -19.92
C ASN A 17 5.78 23.90 -20.37
N ASP A 18 6.37 22.98 -19.61
CA ASP A 18 6.28 21.55 -19.85
C ASP A 18 4.94 21.01 -19.33
N LYS A 19 3.96 20.88 -20.24
CA LYS A 19 2.62 20.35 -19.95
C LYS A 19 2.67 18.97 -19.30
N LYS A 20 3.62 18.12 -19.68
CA LYS A 20 3.77 16.77 -19.14
C LYS A 20 4.24 16.83 -17.68
N ARG A 21 5.18 17.71 -17.37
CA ARG A 21 5.64 17.96 -16.00
C ARG A 21 4.50 18.49 -15.12
N LEU A 22 3.73 19.46 -15.63
CA LEU A 22 2.58 20.03 -14.92
C LEU A 22 1.49 18.98 -14.65
N ALA A 23 1.14 18.17 -15.66
CA ALA A 23 0.19 17.07 -15.50
C ALA A 23 0.69 16.05 -14.46
N THR A 24 1.98 15.70 -14.50
CA THR A 24 2.58 14.77 -13.52
C THR A 24 2.46 15.29 -12.08
N PHE A 25 2.69 16.59 -11.87
CA PHE A 25 2.54 17.22 -10.56
C PHE A 25 1.08 17.15 -10.08
N TRP A 26 0.14 17.64 -10.88
CA TRP A 26 -1.26 17.72 -10.47
C TRP A 26 -1.91 16.36 -10.31
N VAL A 27 -1.56 15.39 -11.14
CA VAL A 27 -2.02 14.01 -10.94
C VAL A 27 -1.52 13.44 -9.60
N GLY A 28 -0.27 13.71 -9.22
CA GLY A 28 0.23 13.33 -7.91
C GLY A 28 -0.56 13.96 -6.76
N VAL A 29 -0.91 15.24 -6.88
CA VAL A 29 -1.79 15.94 -5.92
C VAL A 29 -3.19 15.32 -5.88
N THR A 30 -3.79 15.04 -7.05
CA THR A 30 -5.11 14.40 -7.15
C THR A 30 -5.14 13.04 -6.48
N ILE A 31 -4.12 12.19 -6.67
CA ILE A 31 -4.02 10.89 -5.99
C ILE A 31 -4.06 11.06 -4.47
N LEU A 32 -3.31 12.03 -3.92
CA LEU A 32 -3.28 12.30 -2.49
C LEU A 32 -4.61 12.87 -1.97
N ILE A 33 -5.27 13.73 -2.74
CA ILE A 33 -6.59 14.27 -2.40
C ILE A 33 -7.63 13.14 -2.39
N ILE A 34 -7.67 12.28 -3.41
CA ILE A 34 -8.57 11.12 -3.46
C ILE A 34 -8.33 10.21 -2.24
N LEU A 35 -7.06 9.92 -1.92
CA LEU A 35 -6.71 9.11 -0.77
C LEU A 35 -7.14 9.75 0.55
N PHE A 36 -6.94 11.07 0.71
CA PHE A 36 -7.36 11.80 1.90
C PHE A 36 -8.89 11.87 2.04
N SER A 37 -9.60 12.10 0.93
CA SER A 37 -11.07 12.14 0.92
C SER A 37 -11.67 10.79 1.26
N THR A 38 -11.19 9.70 0.65
CA THR A 38 -11.65 8.33 0.99
C THR A 38 -11.36 7.99 2.45
N PHE A 39 -10.21 8.43 2.95
CA PHE A 39 -9.85 8.30 4.34
C PHE A 39 -10.83 9.02 5.28
N VAL A 40 -11.08 10.31 5.09
CA VAL A 40 -12.02 11.07 5.94
C VAL A 40 -13.44 10.54 5.79
N ALA A 41 -13.85 10.18 4.58
CA ALA A 41 -15.19 9.64 4.30
C ALA A 41 -15.44 8.27 4.96
N SER A 42 -14.40 7.51 5.31
CA SER A 42 -14.54 6.24 6.05
C SER A 42 -14.84 6.42 7.54
N TRP A 43 -14.59 7.61 8.11
CA TRP A 43 -14.71 7.82 9.55
C TRP A 43 -16.13 7.71 10.08
N PRO A 44 -17.16 8.35 9.45
CA PRO A 44 -18.53 8.24 9.95
C PRO A 44 -19.04 6.80 9.96
N SER A 45 -18.70 6.00 8.93
CA SER A 45 -19.05 4.58 8.88
C SER A 45 -18.43 3.84 10.06
N THR A 46 -17.12 3.97 10.24
CA THR A 46 -16.39 3.29 11.33
C THR A 46 -16.92 3.70 12.71
N ALA A 47 -17.15 5.00 12.91
CA ALA A 47 -17.69 5.52 14.17
C ALA A 47 -19.11 5.02 14.43
N SER A 48 -19.96 4.98 13.40
CA SER A 48 -21.32 4.47 13.53
C SER A 48 -21.34 2.97 13.82
N ASP A 49 -20.49 2.18 13.17
CA ASP A 49 -20.37 0.75 13.41
C ASP A 49 -19.93 0.46 14.85
N MET A 50 -18.91 1.18 15.33
CA MET A 50 -18.46 1.07 16.71
C MET A 50 -19.55 1.48 17.71
N TYR A 51 -20.24 2.61 17.46
CA TYR A 51 -21.34 3.07 18.31
C TYR A 51 -22.46 2.04 18.38
N ASN A 52 -22.93 1.53 17.23
CA ASN A 52 -24.01 0.55 17.17
C ASN A 52 -23.62 -0.75 17.88
N ASN A 53 -22.39 -1.23 17.70
CA ASN A 53 -21.90 -2.43 18.36
C ASN A 53 -21.84 -2.29 19.88
N ILE A 54 -21.41 -1.13 20.39
CA ILE A 54 -21.38 -0.84 21.83
C ILE A 54 -22.80 -0.68 22.38
N ASN A 55 -23.67 0.04 21.66
CA ASN A 55 -25.05 0.29 22.08
C ASN A 55 -25.91 -0.99 22.13
N ASN A 56 -25.52 -2.03 21.39
CA ASN A 56 -26.15 -3.35 21.44
C ASN A 56 -25.69 -4.20 22.64
N LEU A 57 -24.71 -3.75 23.42
CA LEU A 57 -24.29 -4.44 24.65
C LEU A 57 -25.28 -4.16 25.79
N LYS A 58 -25.40 -5.12 26.71
CA LYS A 58 -26.16 -4.91 27.94
C LYS A 58 -25.50 -3.83 28.80
N PRO A 59 -26.26 -2.97 29.51
CA PRO A 59 -25.70 -1.92 30.36
C PRO A 59 -24.70 -2.44 31.41
N GLU A 60 -24.93 -3.63 31.95
CA GLU A 60 -24.05 -4.29 32.91
C GLU A 60 -22.69 -4.62 32.27
N THR A 61 -22.68 -5.08 31.01
CA THR A 61 -21.45 -5.35 30.26
C THR A 61 -20.65 -4.08 30.02
N ILE A 62 -21.32 -2.96 29.69
CA ILE A 62 -20.64 -1.67 29.52
C ILE A 62 -20.01 -1.23 30.84
N LYS A 63 -20.72 -1.36 31.96
CA LYS A 63 -20.20 -1.05 33.30
C LYS A 63 -18.98 -1.91 33.65
N ASP A 64 -19.03 -3.20 33.33
CA ASP A 64 -17.90 -4.12 33.54
C ASP A 64 -16.67 -3.75 32.72
N LEU A 65 -16.86 -3.37 31.44
CA LEU A 65 -15.76 -2.90 30.58
C LEU A 65 -15.12 -1.64 31.14
N ILE A 66 -15.92 -0.67 31.59
CA ILE A 66 -15.43 0.57 32.23
C ILE A 66 -14.64 0.24 33.50
N ASN A 67 -15.17 -0.61 34.37
CA ASN A 67 -14.51 -1.01 35.62
C ASN A 67 -13.19 -1.74 35.39
N LYS A 68 -13.09 -2.51 34.30
CA LYS A 68 -11.87 -3.24 33.90
C LYS A 68 -10.92 -2.38 33.05
N GLY A 69 -11.26 -1.13 32.76
CA GLY A 69 -10.43 -0.23 31.95
C GLY A 69 -10.34 -0.63 30.47
N VAL A 70 -11.32 -1.38 29.96
CA VAL A 70 -11.35 -1.85 28.57
C VAL A 70 -12.16 -0.87 27.74
N PHE A 71 -11.47 -0.01 26.99
CA PHE A 71 -12.10 0.99 26.12
C PHE A 71 -11.82 0.69 24.65
N PRO A 72 -12.83 0.78 23.76
CA PRO A 72 -12.62 0.65 22.33
C PRO A 72 -11.79 1.84 21.82
N SER A 73 -10.73 1.56 21.07
CA SER A 73 -9.88 2.60 20.49
C SER A 73 -10.48 3.13 19.19
N ILE A 74 -11.22 4.23 19.27
CA ILE A 74 -11.79 4.91 18.09
C ILE A 74 -10.67 5.35 17.16
N SER A 75 -9.62 6.00 17.70
CA SER A 75 -8.49 6.45 16.90
C SER A 75 -7.74 5.27 16.26
N GLY A 76 -7.59 4.16 16.98
CA GLY A 76 -7.00 2.92 16.45
C GLY A 76 -7.78 2.36 15.27
N GLY A 77 -9.10 2.21 15.39
CA GLY A 77 -9.98 1.77 14.30
C GLY A 77 -9.89 2.68 13.07
N LEU A 78 -9.91 3.99 13.27
CA LEU A 78 -9.75 4.98 12.19
C LEU A 78 -8.35 4.98 11.57
N LEU A 79 -7.31 4.54 12.30
CA LEU A 79 -5.92 4.51 11.85
C LEU A 79 -5.58 3.21 11.12
N GLN A 80 -6.24 2.10 11.45
CA GLN A 80 -5.87 0.75 10.98
C GLN A 80 -5.70 0.66 9.46
N VAL A 81 -6.64 1.23 8.69
CA VAL A 81 -6.63 1.20 7.22
C VAL A 81 -5.35 1.83 6.64
N ARG A 82 -4.74 2.78 7.34
CA ARG A 82 -3.51 3.50 6.90
C ARG A 82 -2.26 2.64 6.97
N PHE A 83 -2.30 1.55 7.74
CA PHE A 83 -1.20 0.58 7.83
C PHE A 83 -1.25 -0.47 6.73
N THR A 84 -2.23 -0.41 5.82
CA THR A 84 -2.28 -1.28 4.65
C THR A 84 -1.19 -0.92 3.63
N PHE A 85 -0.64 -1.93 2.95
CA PHE A 85 0.29 -1.74 1.85
C PHE A 85 -0.31 -0.86 0.75
N THR A 86 -1.62 -1.01 0.50
CA THR A 86 -2.39 -0.15 -0.42
C THR A 86 -2.23 1.33 -0.09
N TYR A 87 -2.47 1.74 1.16
CA TYR A 87 -2.40 3.16 1.54
C TYR A 87 -0.98 3.69 1.43
N ILE A 88 0.01 2.94 1.92
CA ILE A 88 1.42 3.34 1.87
C ILE A 88 1.88 3.54 0.43
N THR A 89 1.52 2.62 -0.47
CA THR A 89 1.90 2.71 -1.89
C THR A 89 1.17 3.80 -2.65
N ASN A 90 -0.09 4.09 -2.33
CA ASN A 90 -0.82 5.24 -2.87
C ASN A 90 -0.18 6.57 -2.47
N ILE A 91 0.20 6.72 -1.19
CA ILE A 91 0.95 7.90 -0.72
C ILE A 91 2.26 8.02 -1.50
N LEU A 92 3.01 6.92 -1.60
CA LEU A 92 4.28 6.90 -2.30
C LEU A 92 4.12 7.24 -3.79
N ALA A 93 3.04 6.82 -4.45
CA ALA A 93 2.71 7.17 -5.82
C ALA A 93 2.46 8.66 -6.00
N GLY A 94 1.59 9.25 -5.18
CA GLY A 94 1.31 10.68 -5.21
C GLY A 94 2.57 11.52 -4.94
N VAL A 95 3.31 11.19 -3.89
CA VAL A 95 4.55 11.90 -3.50
C VAL A 95 5.64 11.74 -4.56
N SER A 96 5.82 10.55 -5.13
CA SER A 96 6.85 10.32 -6.15
C SER A 96 6.57 11.08 -7.44
N LEU A 97 5.30 11.20 -7.85
CA LEU A 97 4.90 12.03 -8.99
C LEU A 97 5.16 13.52 -8.74
N ILE A 98 4.77 14.03 -7.56
CA ILE A 98 5.01 15.42 -7.15
C ILE A 98 6.51 15.73 -7.11
N THR A 99 7.31 14.89 -6.45
CA THR A 99 8.76 15.10 -6.28
C THR A 99 9.50 14.96 -7.61
N TYR A 100 9.16 13.98 -8.45
CA TYR A 100 9.71 13.87 -9.80
C TYR A 100 9.34 15.07 -10.67
N ALA A 101 8.08 15.54 -10.62
CA ALA A 101 7.69 16.74 -11.33
C ALA A 101 8.42 17.98 -10.80
N ALA A 102 8.62 18.13 -9.50
CA ALA A 102 9.39 19.24 -8.94
C ALA A 102 10.86 19.19 -9.38
N MET A 103 11.47 18.00 -9.38
CA MET A 103 12.91 17.79 -9.52
C MET A 103 13.24 16.70 -10.56
N PRO A 104 12.88 16.88 -11.85
CA PRO A 104 12.94 15.81 -12.87
C PRO A 104 14.36 15.43 -13.29
N LYS A 105 15.35 16.27 -12.96
CA LYS A 105 16.77 16.03 -13.27
C LYS A 105 17.50 15.25 -12.19
N HIS A 106 16.91 15.01 -11.02
CA HIS A 106 17.59 14.32 -9.93
C HIS A 106 17.38 12.80 -10.02
N LEU A 107 18.45 12.03 -9.82
CA LEU A 107 18.39 10.57 -9.90
C LEU A 107 17.47 9.96 -8.84
N TRP A 108 17.44 10.52 -7.63
CA TRP A 108 16.65 9.95 -6.54
C TRP A 108 15.14 10.03 -6.82
N THR A 109 14.65 11.10 -7.44
CA THR A 109 13.23 11.23 -7.79
C THR A 109 12.83 10.28 -8.91
N LYS A 110 13.71 10.06 -9.89
CA LYS A 110 13.52 9.05 -10.94
C LYS A 110 13.44 7.63 -10.37
N ARG A 111 14.34 7.30 -9.44
CA ARG A 111 14.34 6.01 -8.74
C ARG A 111 13.09 5.85 -7.87
N MET A 112 12.70 6.91 -7.16
CA MET A 112 11.49 6.91 -6.32
C MET A 112 10.23 6.70 -7.15
N LEU A 113 10.07 7.40 -8.28
CA LEU A 113 8.95 7.21 -9.19
C LEU A 113 8.94 5.79 -9.78
N PHE A 114 10.10 5.25 -10.15
CA PHE A 114 10.20 3.88 -10.63
C PHE A 114 9.81 2.84 -9.57
N LEU A 115 10.37 2.94 -8.36
CA LEU A 115 10.03 2.02 -7.28
C LEU A 115 8.58 2.15 -6.85
N SER A 116 8.06 3.37 -6.77
CA SER A 116 6.65 3.61 -6.49
C SER A 116 5.74 2.94 -7.51
N ASN A 117 6.12 2.95 -8.80
CA ASN A 117 5.36 2.27 -9.84
C ASN A 117 5.39 0.74 -9.67
N VAL A 118 6.53 0.18 -9.27
CA VAL A 118 6.62 -1.25 -8.92
C VAL A 118 5.64 -1.57 -7.79
N TYR A 119 5.64 -0.80 -6.71
CA TYR A 119 4.80 -1.09 -5.55
C TYR A 119 3.31 -0.86 -5.79
N ILE A 120 2.94 0.19 -6.51
CA ILE A 120 1.53 0.43 -6.84
C ILE A 120 0.99 -0.63 -7.83
N SER A 121 1.86 -1.23 -8.65
CA SER A 121 1.51 -2.39 -9.48
C SER A 121 1.24 -3.62 -8.63
N ILE A 122 1.99 -3.83 -7.54
CA ILE A 122 1.71 -4.92 -6.58
C ILE A 122 0.37 -4.70 -5.92
N THR A 123 0.08 -3.48 -5.47
CA THR A 123 -1.25 -3.13 -4.91
C THR A 123 -2.36 -3.48 -5.88
N PHE A 124 -2.21 -3.13 -7.16
CA PHE A 124 -3.19 -3.48 -8.19
C PHE A 124 -3.31 -5.01 -8.34
N ILE A 125 -2.20 -5.72 -8.56
CA ILE A 125 -2.22 -7.16 -8.82
C ILE A 125 -2.74 -7.93 -7.60
N VAL A 126 -2.11 -7.78 -6.43
CA VAL A 126 -2.43 -8.55 -5.22
C VAL A 126 -3.83 -8.27 -4.72
N PHE A 127 -4.31 -7.03 -4.83
CA PHE A 127 -5.68 -6.73 -4.43
C PHE A 127 -6.68 -7.51 -5.29
N TRP A 128 -6.54 -7.43 -6.62
CA TRP A 128 -7.50 -8.05 -7.54
C TRP A 128 -7.31 -9.57 -7.69
N SER A 129 -6.11 -10.10 -7.49
CA SER A 129 -5.82 -11.54 -7.69
C SER A 129 -5.74 -12.37 -6.40
N VAL A 130 -5.55 -11.74 -5.24
CA VAL A 130 -5.42 -12.45 -3.96
C VAL A 130 -6.48 -11.98 -2.97
N ILE A 131 -6.51 -10.69 -2.64
CA ILE A 131 -7.40 -10.16 -1.59
C ILE A 131 -8.85 -10.37 -1.98
N ILE A 132 -9.23 -9.92 -3.18
CA ILE A 132 -10.61 -9.99 -3.66
C ILE A 132 -11.13 -11.44 -3.72
N PRO A 133 -10.38 -12.42 -4.26
CA PRO A 133 -10.79 -13.83 -4.17
C PRO A 133 -10.98 -14.35 -2.74
N PHE A 134 -10.08 -14.03 -1.81
CA PHE A 134 -10.23 -14.39 -0.38
C PHE A 134 -11.49 -13.80 0.25
N VAL A 135 -11.87 -12.60 -0.18
CA VAL A 135 -13.08 -11.92 0.26
C VAL A 135 -14.32 -12.60 -0.34
N PHE A 136 -14.31 -12.90 -1.65
CA PHE A 136 -15.43 -13.53 -2.37
C PHE A 136 -15.74 -14.96 -1.91
N THR A 137 -14.78 -15.68 -1.34
CA THR A 137 -15.01 -17.04 -0.80
C THR A 137 -15.76 -17.03 0.54
N THR A 138 -16.08 -15.85 1.09
CA THR A 138 -16.80 -15.73 2.37
C THR A 138 -18.32 -15.76 2.14
N PRO A 139 -19.09 -16.68 2.76
CA PRO A 139 -20.52 -16.87 2.49
C PRO A 139 -21.39 -15.62 2.66
N HIS A 140 -21.03 -14.73 3.60
CA HIS A 140 -21.79 -13.52 3.92
C HIS A 140 -21.36 -12.28 3.11
N PHE A 141 -20.37 -12.41 2.23
CA PHE A 141 -19.81 -11.26 1.53
C PHE A 141 -20.80 -10.57 0.58
N TRP A 142 -21.64 -11.33 -0.12
CA TRP A 142 -22.62 -10.75 -1.05
C TRP A 142 -23.73 -9.99 -0.34
N SER A 143 -24.15 -10.45 0.84
CA SER A 143 -25.05 -9.70 1.73
C SER A 143 -24.37 -8.46 2.29
N PHE A 144 -23.09 -8.56 2.68
CA PHE A 144 -22.29 -7.44 3.16
C PHE A 144 -22.14 -6.35 2.08
N LEU A 145 -21.82 -6.70 0.83
CA LEU A 145 -21.67 -5.74 -0.27
C LEU A 145 -22.97 -5.01 -0.60
N LYS A 146 -24.11 -5.72 -0.59
CA LYS A 146 -25.42 -5.12 -0.83
C LYS A 146 -25.79 -4.12 0.26
N ALA A 147 -25.46 -4.43 1.52
CA ALA A 147 -25.71 -3.55 2.66
C ALA A 147 -24.72 -2.37 2.74
N ASN A 148 -23.52 -2.50 2.16
CA ASN A 148 -22.42 -1.55 2.31
C ASN A 148 -21.93 -0.99 0.96
N ALA A 149 -22.82 -0.40 0.16
CA ALA A 149 -22.46 0.25 -1.10
C ALA A 149 -21.36 1.34 -0.94
N ALA A 150 -21.30 1.98 0.24
CA ALA A 150 -20.24 2.90 0.62
C ALA A 150 -18.84 2.25 0.57
N TRP A 151 -18.73 0.97 0.91
CA TRP A 151 -17.46 0.24 0.85
C TRP A 151 -16.91 0.14 -0.57
N ILE A 152 -17.77 -0.12 -1.55
CA ILE A 152 -17.40 -0.16 -2.98
C ILE A 152 -16.90 1.22 -3.43
N ALA A 153 -17.65 2.28 -3.08
CA ALA A 153 -17.32 3.65 -3.43
C ALA A 153 -15.98 4.11 -2.84
N LEU A 154 -15.59 3.60 -1.67
CA LEU A 154 -14.31 3.92 -1.01
C LEU A 154 -13.15 3.01 -1.47
N THR A 155 -13.45 1.77 -1.90
CA THR A 155 -12.44 0.77 -2.30
C THR A 155 -11.91 1.01 -3.71
N ILE A 156 -12.79 1.31 -4.66
CA ILE A 156 -12.41 1.50 -6.08
C ILE A 156 -11.35 2.60 -6.26
N PRO A 157 -11.47 3.79 -5.63
CA PRO A 157 -10.49 4.87 -5.85
C PRO A 157 -9.06 4.47 -5.45
N VAL A 158 -8.89 3.76 -4.33
CA VAL A 158 -7.57 3.46 -3.77
C VAL A 158 -6.95 2.17 -4.30
N HIS A 159 -7.76 1.22 -4.78
CA HIS A 159 -7.28 -0.08 -5.29
C HIS A 159 -7.31 -0.20 -6.82
N PHE A 160 -7.99 0.70 -7.53
CA PHE A 160 -8.08 0.69 -8.99
C PHE A 160 -7.69 2.04 -9.60
N LEU A 161 -8.43 3.11 -9.29
CA LEU A 161 -8.28 4.40 -9.96
C LEU A 161 -6.88 5.00 -9.76
N ASN A 162 -6.45 5.14 -8.51
CA ASN A 162 -5.14 5.69 -8.19
C ASN A 162 -3.99 4.83 -8.75
N PRO A 163 -3.97 3.49 -8.57
CA PRO A 163 -2.98 2.63 -9.23
C PRO A 163 -2.93 2.81 -10.75
N LEU A 164 -4.09 2.79 -11.42
CA LEU A 164 -4.16 2.94 -12.86
C LEU A 164 -3.61 4.28 -13.33
N ILE A 165 -4.03 5.38 -12.69
CA ILE A 165 -3.57 6.73 -13.01
C ILE A 165 -2.05 6.85 -12.78
N ALA A 166 -1.53 6.32 -11.67
CA ALA A 166 -0.10 6.33 -11.37
C ALA A 166 0.71 5.58 -12.43
N ILE A 167 0.25 4.39 -12.84
CA ILE A 167 0.88 3.58 -13.89
C ILE A 167 0.87 4.32 -15.24
N ILE A 168 -0.27 4.93 -15.62
CA ILE A 168 -0.37 5.73 -16.85
C ILE A 168 0.65 6.88 -16.82
N MET A 169 0.73 7.62 -15.71
CA MET A 169 1.67 8.73 -15.59
C MET A 169 3.13 8.27 -15.58
N PHE A 170 3.44 7.10 -15.00
CA PHE A 170 4.75 6.48 -15.12
C PHE A 170 5.09 6.17 -16.57
N ILE A 171 4.18 5.53 -17.33
CA ILE A 171 4.36 5.19 -18.75
C ILE A 171 4.56 6.47 -19.58
N ILE A 172 3.81 7.53 -19.34
CA ILE A 172 3.99 8.83 -20.00
C ILE A 172 5.40 9.37 -19.75
N ASN A 173 5.92 9.22 -18.53
CA ASN A 173 7.23 9.69 -18.11
C ASN A 173 8.43 8.80 -18.47
N ARG A 174 8.19 7.56 -18.93
CA ARG A 174 9.20 6.52 -19.13
C ARG A 174 10.51 6.94 -19.82
N LYS A 175 10.42 7.74 -20.88
CA LYS A 175 11.59 8.11 -21.72
C LYS A 175 12.65 8.92 -20.96
N ASN A 176 12.27 9.58 -19.87
CA ASN A 176 13.15 10.44 -19.06
C ASN A 176 13.71 9.72 -17.82
N LEU A 177 13.24 8.50 -17.55
CA LEU A 177 13.63 7.73 -16.40
C LEU A 177 14.91 6.96 -16.68
N VAL A 178 15.78 6.92 -15.67
CA VAL A 178 16.97 6.08 -15.64
C VAL A 178 17.08 5.48 -14.25
N VAL A 179 17.41 4.20 -14.18
CA VAL A 179 17.57 3.48 -12.90
C VAL A 179 18.84 2.63 -12.93
N SER A 180 19.35 2.26 -11.75
CA SER A 180 20.46 1.31 -11.69
C SER A 180 19.94 -0.11 -11.54
N HIS A 181 20.77 -1.09 -11.91
CA HIS A 181 20.50 -2.50 -11.63
C HIS A 181 20.24 -2.75 -10.13
N ARG A 182 21.01 -2.08 -9.25
CA ARG A 182 20.82 -2.13 -7.79
C ARG A 182 19.44 -1.65 -7.36
N THR A 183 18.92 -0.59 -7.99
CA THR A 183 17.57 -0.09 -7.69
C THR A 183 16.50 -1.15 -7.97
N MET A 184 16.64 -1.90 -9.07
CA MET A 184 15.71 -2.98 -9.39
C MET A 184 15.88 -4.17 -8.44
N LEU A 185 17.12 -4.56 -8.12
CA LEU A 185 17.37 -5.66 -7.19
C LEU A 185 16.93 -5.35 -5.76
N TYR A 186 16.97 -4.09 -5.33
CA TYR A 186 16.55 -3.68 -3.99
C TYR A 186 15.08 -3.27 -3.90
N SER A 187 14.28 -3.49 -4.95
CA SER A 187 12.84 -3.24 -4.87
C SER A 187 12.15 -4.12 -3.83
N PHE A 188 12.69 -5.30 -3.49
CA PHE A 188 12.07 -6.16 -2.48
C PHE A 188 12.10 -5.56 -1.06
N LEU A 189 12.95 -4.57 -0.77
CA LEU A 189 13.15 -4.09 0.60
C LEU A 189 11.85 -3.60 1.24
N MET A 190 10.99 -2.90 0.49
CA MET A 190 9.70 -2.46 1.01
C MET A 190 8.78 -3.64 1.38
N MET A 191 8.80 -4.72 0.60
CA MET A 191 8.01 -5.92 0.87
C MET A 191 8.47 -6.63 2.15
N ILE A 192 9.78 -6.80 2.33
CA ILE A 192 10.33 -7.41 3.55
C ILE A 192 10.04 -6.53 4.76
N SER A 193 10.24 -5.21 4.67
CA SER A 193 9.91 -4.30 5.76
C SER A 193 8.43 -4.35 6.12
N TYR A 194 7.55 -4.43 5.14
CA TYR A 194 6.11 -4.53 5.37
C TYR A 194 5.71 -5.86 6.01
N TRP A 195 6.29 -6.97 5.54
CA TRP A 195 6.07 -8.29 6.13
C TRP A 195 6.56 -8.35 7.59
N LEU A 196 7.74 -7.79 7.89
CA LEU A 196 8.26 -7.69 9.26
C LEU A 196 7.34 -6.86 10.14
N PHE A 197 6.82 -5.74 9.63
CA PHE A 197 5.85 -4.92 10.34
C PHE A 197 4.58 -5.71 10.68
N ALA A 198 4.03 -6.48 9.72
CA ALA A 198 2.87 -7.34 9.97
C ALA A 198 3.17 -8.45 10.99
N LEU A 199 4.36 -9.06 10.94
CA LEU A 199 4.80 -10.06 11.91
C LEU A 199 4.88 -9.49 13.32
N LEU A 200 5.44 -8.29 13.47
CA LEU A 200 5.53 -7.62 14.77
C LEU A 200 4.15 -7.29 15.33
N LEU A 201 3.22 -6.81 14.49
CA LEU A 201 1.83 -6.58 14.88
C LEU A 201 1.18 -7.88 15.38
N PHE A 202 1.34 -8.96 14.61
CA PHE A 202 0.79 -10.27 14.94
C PHE A 202 1.32 -10.80 16.26
N VAL A 203 2.64 -10.89 16.44
CA VAL A 203 3.27 -11.41 17.66
C VAL A 203 2.90 -10.57 18.89
N SER A 204 2.73 -9.26 18.72
CA SER A 204 2.33 -8.38 19.82
C SER A 204 0.86 -8.56 20.23
N GLY A 205 -0.01 -8.92 19.29
CA GLY A 205 -1.46 -9.00 19.51
C GLY A 205 -2.03 -10.41 19.67
N ILE A 206 -1.30 -11.46 19.27
CA ILE A 206 -1.85 -12.82 19.12
C ILE A 206 -2.54 -13.35 20.38
N ARG A 207 -1.98 -13.10 21.56
CA ARG A 207 -2.57 -13.55 22.84
C ARG A 207 -3.95 -12.95 23.07
N VAL A 208 -4.18 -11.70 22.65
CA VAL A 208 -5.49 -11.06 22.75
C VAL A 208 -6.47 -11.73 21.81
N ALA A 209 -6.08 -11.99 20.57
CA ALA A 209 -6.92 -12.71 19.60
C ALA A 209 -7.29 -14.12 20.08
N GLU A 210 -6.35 -14.86 20.67
CA GLU A 210 -6.59 -16.19 21.22
C GLU A 210 -7.57 -16.18 22.40
N LEU A 211 -7.57 -15.13 23.25
CA LEU A 211 -8.56 -14.99 24.33
C LEU A 211 -9.98 -14.89 23.77
N PHE A 212 -10.19 -14.10 22.70
CA PHE A 212 -11.49 -13.99 22.05
C PHE A 212 -11.87 -15.30 21.34
N LEU A 213 -10.91 -15.95 20.66
CA LEU A 213 -11.15 -17.21 19.95
C LEU A 213 -11.62 -18.33 20.90
N ASN A 214 -11.01 -18.44 22.07
CA ASN A 214 -11.37 -19.45 23.07
C ASN A 214 -12.77 -19.25 23.68
N GLN A 215 -13.33 -18.03 23.58
CA GLN A 215 -14.67 -17.71 24.06
C GLN A 215 -15.71 -17.60 22.93
N ALA A 216 -15.28 -17.75 21.68
CA ALA A 216 -16.13 -17.61 20.52
C ALA A 216 -17.08 -18.82 20.36
N THR A 217 -18.21 -18.60 19.68
CA THR A 217 -19.14 -19.69 19.37
C THR A 217 -18.49 -20.71 18.43
N PRO A 218 -18.98 -21.97 18.37
CA PRO A 218 -18.45 -22.97 17.44
C PRO A 218 -18.46 -22.49 15.97
N GLU A 219 -19.48 -21.72 15.58
CA GLU A 219 -19.57 -21.08 14.27
C GLU A 219 -18.44 -20.08 14.03
N GLN A 220 -18.16 -19.21 15.01
CA GLN A 220 -17.08 -18.23 14.95
C GLN A 220 -15.69 -18.89 14.95
N GLN A 221 -15.52 -19.98 15.73
CA GLN A 221 -14.30 -20.77 15.75
C GLN A 221 -14.04 -21.50 14.43
N SER A 222 -15.08 -21.79 13.65
CA SER A 222 -14.93 -22.40 12.32
C SER A 222 -14.46 -21.39 11.25
N ASN A 223 -14.64 -20.08 11.48
CA ASN A 223 -14.36 -18.99 10.54
C ASN A 223 -13.01 -18.27 10.81
N ILE A 224 -11.93 -19.01 11.03
CA ILE A 224 -10.61 -18.47 11.45
C ILE A 224 -9.73 -17.91 10.33
N THR A 225 -10.09 -18.11 9.05
CA THR A 225 -9.22 -17.80 7.90
C THR A 225 -9.73 -16.69 6.96
N GLY A 226 -10.97 -16.22 7.17
CA GLY A 226 -11.63 -15.24 6.31
C GLY A 226 -11.59 -13.79 6.82
N ILE A 227 -12.37 -12.92 6.15
CA ILE A 227 -12.58 -11.52 6.58
C ILE A 227 -13.27 -11.39 7.93
N ASP A 228 -14.07 -12.40 8.30
CA ASP A 228 -14.77 -12.46 9.58
C ASP A 228 -13.91 -13.09 10.69
N SER A 229 -12.64 -13.39 10.40
CA SER A 229 -11.75 -14.00 11.38
C SER A 229 -11.54 -13.07 12.58
N ILE A 230 -11.54 -13.67 13.76
CA ILE A 230 -11.23 -12.97 15.02
C ILE A 230 -9.86 -12.29 14.95
N TYR A 231 -8.91 -12.86 14.21
CA TYR A 231 -7.60 -12.24 13.98
C TYR A 231 -7.71 -10.88 13.25
N LEU A 232 -8.57 -10.78 12.22
CA LEU A 232 -8.77 -9.51 11.51
C LEU A 232 -9.59 -8.53 12.36
N GLN A 233 -10.62 -9.01 13.05
CA GLN A 233 -11.48 -8.18 13.90
C GLN A 233 -10.73 -7.59 15.11
N THR A 234 -9.82 -8.35 15.71
CA THR A 234 -8.91 -7.88 16.76
C THR A 234 -7.73 -7.07 16.23
N GLN A 235 -7.65 -6.88 14.91
CA GLN A 235 -6.64 -6.07 14.21
C GLN A 235 -5.20 -6.56 14.42
N VAL A 236 -5.01 -7.84 14.77
CA VAL A 236 -3.68 -8.44 14.93
C VAL A 236 -3.09 -8.86 13.58
N ILE A 237 -3.93 -8.96 12.55
CA ILE A 237 -3.52 -9.11 11.15
C ILE A 237 -4.11 -7.95 10.33
N ILE A 238 -3.44 -7.61 9.22
CA ILE A 238 -3.88 -6.55 8.29
C ILE A 238 -4.63 -7.14 7.10
N TYR A 239 -4.23 -8.34 6.66
CA TYR A 239 -4.84 -9.06 5.56
C TYR A 239 -5.11 -10.51 5.97
N PRO A 240 -6.25 -11.12 5.58
CA PRO A 240 -6.55 -12.51 5.89
C PRO A 240 -5.46 -13.51 5.45
N PHE A 241 -4.91 -13.32 4.25
CA PHE A 241 -3.86 -14.20 3.71
C PHE A 241 -2.52 -14.08 4.47
N LEU A 242 -2.33 -13.01 5.24
CA LEU A 242 -1.15 -12.73 6.06
C LEU A 242 -1.38 -13.07 7.54
N ASN A 243 -2.22 -14.07 7.80
CA ASN A 243 -2.40 -14.63 9.12
C ASN A 243 -1.29 -15.66 9.43
N PHE A 244 -0.41 -15.37 10.39
CA PHE A 244 0.72 -16.27 10.67
C PHE A 244 0.30 -17.60 11.32
N SER A 245 -0.86 -17.65 12.00
CA SER A 245 -1.47 -18.91 12.49
C SER A 245 -2.14 -19.72 11.39
N HIS A 246 -2.65 -19.04 10.35
CA HIS A 246 -3.37 -19.64 9.22
C HIS A 246 -2.92 -19.03 7.88
N PRO A 247 -1.64 -19.23 7.49
CA PRO A 247 -1.05 -18.51 6.39
C PRO A 247 -1.69 -18.90 5.07
N MET A 248 -2.00 -17.92 4.22
CA MET A 248 -2.76 -18.12 2.98
C MET A 248 -4.07 -18.91 3.22
N GLY A 249 -4.69 -18.76 4.39
CA GLY A 249 -5.94 -19.47 4.73
C GLY A 249 -5.79 -20.95 5.01
N TYR A 250 -4.57 -21.46 5.23
CA TYR A 250 -4.36 -22.86 5.62
C TYR A 250 -4.94 -23.12 7.02
N ALA A 251 -6.04 -23.89 7.06
CA ALA A 251 -6.77 -24.21 8.29
C ALA A 251 -6.23 -25.44 9.05
N GLY A 252 -5.34 -26.24 8.44
CA GLY A 252 -4.80 -27.45 9.10
C GLY A 252 -3.81 -27.14 10.22
N ASP A 253 -3.56 -28.10 11.10
CA ASP A 253 -2.70 -27.93 12.29
C ASP A 253 -1.24 -28.30 12.09
N ASN A 254 -0.85 -28.73 10.88
CA ASN A 254 0.53 -29.12 10.61
C ASN A 254 1.47 -27.90 10.68
N VAL A 255 2.27 -27.84 11.75
CA VAL A 255 3.22 -26.76 12.02
C VAL A 255 4.23 -26.60 10.88
N ALA A 256 4.76 -27.69 10.34
CA ALA A 256 5.75 -27.63 9.26
C ALA A 256 5.16 -26.96 8.00
N ILE A 257 3.92 -27.28 7.64
CA ILE A 257 3.22 -26.63 6.51
C ILE A 257 3.03 -25.14 6.80
N LYS A 258 2.54 -24.77 7.99
CA LYS A 258 2.38 -23.35 8.38
C LYS A 258 3.70 -22.58 8.27
N THR A 259 4.80 -23.15 8.77
CA THR A 259 6.12 -22.54 8.70
C THR A 259 6.59 -22.35 7.26
N ILE A 260 6.43 -23.37 6.41
CA ILE A 260 6.82 -23.30 5.00
C ILE A 260 6.04 -22.19 4.29
N ILE A 261 4.71 -22.14 4.43
CA ILE A 261 3.89 -21.11 3.78
C ILE A 261 4.30 -19.71 4.25
N ASN A 262 4.50 -19.52 5.56
CA ASN A 262 4.94 -18.23 6.12
C ASN A 262 6.30 -17.77 5.59
N ILE A 263 7.23 -18.69 5.28
CA ILE A 263 8.51 -18.36 4.64
C ILE A 263 8.34 -18.05 3.15
N LEU A 264 7.44 -18.76 2.46
CA LEU A 264 7.18 -18.56 1.03
C LEU A 264 6.52 -17.21 0.73
N ILE A 265 5.70 -16.66 1.63
CA ILE A 265 5.06 -15.35 1.46
C ILE A 265 6.08 -14.21 1.21
N PRO A 266 7.06 -13.93 2.10
CA PRO A 266 8.02 -12.86 1.88
C PRO A 266 8.96 -13.14 0.71
N ILE A 267 9.29 -14.40 0.42
CA ILE A 267 10.11 -14.78 -0.74
C ILE A 267 9.36 -14.49 -2.04
N SER A 268 8.13 -14.98 -2.18
CA SER A 268 7.30 -14.77 -3.38
C SER A 268 7.00 -13.28 -3.59
N GLY A 269 6.67 -12.54 -2.53
CA GLY A 269 6.49 -11.09 -2.59
C GLY A 269 7.77 -10.35 -3.02
N SER A 270 8.94 -10.78 -2.54
CA SER A 270 10.24 -10.22 -2.93
C SER A 270 10.56 -10.49 -4.41
N LEU A 271 10.34 -11.72 -4.86
CA LEU A 271 10.50 -12.10 -6.26
C LEU A 271 9.53 -11.33 -7.16
N LEU A 272 8.29 -11.09 -6.71
CA LEU A 272 7.32 -10.27 -7.44
C LEU A 272 7.79 -8.81 -7.57
N CYS A 273 8.33 -8.20 -6.51
CA CYS A 273 8.93 -6.84 -6.58
C CYS A 273 10.05 -6.76 -7.61
N ILE A 274 10.96 -7.74 -7.62
CA ILE A 274 12.09 -7.78 -8.55
C ILE A 274 11.58 -8.02 -9.97
N GLY A 275 10.70 -9.01 -10.15
CA GLY A 275 10.09 -9.36 -11.43
C GLY A 275 9.36 -8.18 -12.06
N LEU A 276 8.54 -7.46 -11.30
CA LEU A 276 7.85 -6.25 -11.76
C LEU A 276 8.82 -5.11 -12.11
N ALA A 277 9.93 -4.96 -11.38
CA ALA A 277 10.96 -3.99 -11.73
C ALA A 277 11.57 -4.29 -13.12
N TYR A 278 11.90 -5.56 -13.40
CA TYR A 278 12.39 -5.96 -14.71
C TYR A 278 11.33 -5.89 -15.80
N PHE A 279 10.08 -6.28 -15.50
CA PHE A 279 8.94 -6.15 -16.40
C PHE A 279 8.78 -4.70 -16.86
N TRP A 280 8.72 -3.75 -15.93
CA TRP A 280 8.59 -2.33 -16.26
C TRP A 280 9.81 -1.79 -17.00
N LYS A 281 11.03 -2.23 -16.64
CA LYS A 281 12.23 -1.91 -17.41
C LYS A 281 12.11 -2.37 -18.86
N GLY A 282 11.58 -3.58 -19.10
CA GLY A 282 11.38 -4.17 -20.41
C GLY A 282 10.33 -3.42 -21.22
N VAL A 283 9.09 -3.39 -20.72
CA VAL A 283 7.92 -2.80 -21.42
C VAL A 283 8.12 -1.30 -21.69
N CYS A 284 8.68 -0.56 -20.73
CA CYS A 284 8.87 0.87 -20.88
C CYS A 284 10.24 1.27 -21.45
N HIS A 285 11.11 0.29 -21.76
CA HIS A 285 12.49 0.51 -22.22
C HIS A 285 13.27 1.51 -21.35
N ILE A 286 13.17 1.36 -20.03
CA ILE A 286 13.86 2.25 -19.08
C ILE A 286 15.37 2.05 -19.20
N LYS A 287 16.13 3.15 -19.32
CA LYS A 287 17.59 3.08 -19.44
C LYS A 287 18.20 2.66 -18.10
N ILE A 288 19.17 1.76 -18.16
CA ILE A 288 19.98 1.37 -17.01
C ILE A 288 21.28 2.18 -17.05
N TYR A 289 21.63 2.84 -15.94
CA TYR A 289 22.93 3.48 -15.80
C TYR A 289 23.82 2.72 -14.82
N ASN A 290 25.13 2.83 -15.04
CA ASN A 290 26.17 2.25 -14.18
C ASN A 290 27.07 3.36 -13.59
N LYS A 291 28.11 2.96 -12.85
CA LYS A 291 29.05 3.91 -12.24
C LYS A 291 29.81 4.77 -13.27
N LYS A 292 30.13 4.23 -14.46
CA LYS A 292 30.85 4.97 -15.52
C LYS A 292 29.98 6.07 -16.11
N ASP A 293 28.67 5.85 -16.24
CA ASP A 293 27.75 6.89 -16.74
C ASP A 293 27.68 8.10 -15.81
N LEU A 294 27.85 7.89 -14.49
CA LEU A 294 27.92 8.98 -13.52
C LEU A 294 29.14 9.88 -13.72
N LEU A 295 30.17 9.46 -14.46
CA LEU A 295 31.34 10.28 -14.76
C LEU A 295 31.14 11.18 -15.99
N LYS A 296 30.13 10.90 -16.82
CA LYS A 296 29.90 11.62 -18.08
C LYS A 296 29.16 12.94 -17.83
N PRO A 297 29.70 14.11 -18.24
CA PRO A 297 29.04 15.41 -18.06
C PRO A 297 27.64 15.48 -18.70
N GLU A 298 27.49 14.90 -19.89
CA GLU A 298 26.22 14.80 -20.60
C GLU A 298 25.15 14.06 -19.78
N PHE A 299 25.53 13.01 -19.06
CA PHE A 299 24.61 12.24 -18.23
C PHE A 299 24.22 13.04 -16.99
N LYS A 300 25.20 13.63 -16.29
CA LYS A 300 24.97 14.47 -15.09
C LYS A 300 24.06 15.67 -15.38
N SER A 301 24.12 16.25 -16.59
CA SER A 301 23.30 17.39 -16.99
C SER A 301 21.78 17.14 -16.84
N ASN A 302 21.37 15.87 -16.95
CA ASN A 302 19.98 15.42 -16.90
C ASN A 302 19.70 14.41 -15.77
N ASN A 303 20.72 14.00 -15.01
CA ASN A 303 20.68 12.94 -14.00
C ASN A 303 21.62 13.27 -12.82
N LYS A 304 21.31 14.35 -12.11
CA LYS A 304 22.07 14.81 -10.96
C LYS A 304 22.01 13.80 -9.81
N PRO A 305 23.16 13.33 -9.28
CA PRO A 305 23.17 12.57 -8.03
C PRO A 305 22.74 13.47 -6.86
N LEU A 306 22.31 12.86 -5.75
CA LEU A 306 21.94 13.62 -4.54
C LEU A 306 23.18 14.22 -3.86
N PHE A 307 24.31 13.51 -3.93
CA PHE A 307 25.59 13.94 -3.42
C PHE A 307 26.56 13.98 -4.60
N ASP A 308 27.06 15.17 -4.94
CA ASP A 308 28.21 15.33 -5.82
C ASP A 308 29.45 14.98 -4.99
N LYS A 309 29.90 13.73 -5.09
CA LYS A 309 31.26 13.32 -4.71
C LYS A 309 32.05 13.06 -5.98
#